data_AF-W9HS82-F1
#
_entry.id   AF-W9HS82-F1
#
_cell.length_a   1.000
_cell.length_b   1.000
_cell.length_c   1.000
_cell.angle_alpha   90.00
_cell.angle_beta   90.00
_cell.angle_gamma   90.00
#
_symmetry.space_group_name_H-M   'P 1'
#
loop_
_entity.id
_entity.type
_entity.pdbx_description
1 polymer ?
#
loop_
_entity_poly.entity_id
_entity_poly.type
_entity_poly.pdbx_seq_one_letter_code
_entity_poly.pdbx_strand_id
1 'polypeptide(L)'
;MLAKLAIIVDYYGCHKSVELYADIWLENMKSEIPTVYGRDRILYMLISWVFTKSDIFQAMTRLTLQQSREYIKSDGFPLPTHIFEEIDEERQDSLDDIFTAIYDLLDRLQEEMECSYECSSMSLGVLTKELSKHDILSPRIARPFCGWSIDGSRDMIKGLRQAHWYDRHSCTIQQKLSPAMMKVEDGLHVFGFPLWKQL
;
A
#
# COMPACT_ATOMS: atom_id res chain seq x y z
N MET A 1 -22.40 -6.61 -10.88
CA MET A 1 -23.75 -7.12 -10.50
C MET A 1 -23.71 -7.88 -9.17
N LEU A 2 -22.71 -8.74 -8.96
CA LEU A 2 -22.59 -9.57 -7.76
C LEU A 2 -22.45 -8.79 -6.44
N ALA A 3 -21.79 -7.63 -6.42
CA ALA A 3 -21.72 -6.80 -5.22
C ALA A 3 -23.11 -6.34 -4.73
N LYS A 4 -24.06 -6.06 -5.63
CA LYS A 4 -25.43 -5.72 -5.26
C LYS A 4 -26.16 -6.92 -4.64
N LEU A 5 -25.92 -8.12 -5.17
CA LEU A 5 -26.44 -9.35 -4.59
C LEU A 5 -25.84 -9.59 -3.20
N ALA A 6 -24.53 -9.40 -3.02
CA ALA A 6 -23.87 -9.50 -1.72
C ALA A 6 -24.49 -8.53 -0.70
N ILE A 7 -24.76 -7.27 -1.07
CA ILE A 7 -25.45 -6.30 -0.21
C ILE A 7 -26.83 -6.82 0.22
N ILE A 8 -27.63 -7.34 -0.71
CA ILE A 8 -28.97 -7.87 -0.42
C ILE A 8 -28.89 -9.11 0.49
N VAL A 9 -27.95 -10.01 0.20
CA VAL A 9 -27.73 -11.24 0.98
C VAL A 9 -27.35 -10.93 2.42
N ASP A 10 -26.42 -9.98 2.61
CA ASP A 10 -25.99 -9.51 3.92
C ASP A 10 -27.15 -8.82 4.67
N TYR A 11 -27.85 -7.90 4.00
CA TYR A 11 -28.97 -7.15 4.59
C TYR A 11 -30.14 -8.05 5.06
N TYR A 12 -30.52 -9.05 4.27
CA TYR A 12 -31.62 -9.97 4.62
C TYR A 12 -31.16 -11.23 5.34
N GLY A 13 -29.85 -11.42 5.56
CA GLY A 13 -29.30 -12.61 6.19
C GLY A 13 -29.55 -13.92 5.42
N CYS A 14 -29.79 -13.86 4.11
CA CYS A 14 -30.25 -15.00 3.31
C CYS A 14 -29.11 -15.83 2.68
N HIS A 15 -27.94 -15.89 3.34
CA HIS A 15 -26.74 -16.61 2.88
C HIS A 15 -27.03 -18.06 2.46
N LYS A 16 -27.79 -18.80 3.26
CA LYS A 16 -28.17 -20.20 2.96
C LYS A 16 -28.98 -20.36 1.67
N SER A 17 -29.78 -19.36 1.31
CA SER A 17 -30.62 -19.41 0.11
C SER A 17 -29.81 -19.28 -1.18
N VAL A 18 -28.62 -18.69 -1.10
CA VAL A 18 -27.74 -18.46 -2.26
C VAL A 18 -26.49 -19.35 -2.25
N GLU A 19 -26.31 -20.17 -1.21
CA GLU A 19 -25.11 -20.98 -0.98
C GLU A 19 -24.71 -21.82 -2.22
N LEU A 20 -25.68 -22.51 -2.84
CA LEU A 20 -25.46 -23.33 -4.04
C LEU A 20 -24.96 -22.54 -5.25
N TYR A 21 -25.27 -21.25 -5.33
CA TYR A 21 -24.87 -20.39 -6.44
C TYR A 21 -23.63 -19.54 -6.10
N ALA A 22 -23.40 -19.27 -4.82
CA ALA A 22 -22.30 -18.44 -4.35
C ALA A 22 -20.96 -18.97 -4.82
N ASP A 23 -20.71 -20.28 -4.70
CA ASP A 23 -19.44 -20.87 -5.14
C ASP A 23 -19.23 -20.73 -6.65
N ILE A 24 -20.29 -20.90 -7.47
CA ILE A 24 -20.21 -20.70 -8.92
C ILE A 24 -19.86 -19.24 -9.25
N TRP A 25 -20.50 -18.29 -8.57
CA TRP A 25 -20.22 -16.86 -8.77
C TRP A 25 -18.80 -16.49 -8.36
N LEU A 26 -18.30 -17.07 -7.27
CA LEU A 26 -16.97 -16.82 -6.74
C LEU A 26 -15.87 -17.44 -7.62
N GLU A 27 -16.09 -18.65 -8.13
CA GLU A 27 -15.15 -19.29 -9.08
C GLU A 27 -15.05 -18.48 -10.38
N ASN A 28 -16.17 -17.98 -10.91
CA ASN A 28 -16.15 -17.09 -12.09
C ASN A 28 -15.46 -15.74 -11.81
N MET A 29 -15.45 -15.29 -10.55
CA MET A 29 -14.67 -14.09 -10.16
C MET A 29 -13.18 -14.36 -10.10
N LYS A 30 -12.74 -15.59 -9.78
CA LYS A 30 -11.30 -15.90 -9.71
C LYS A 30 -10.61 -15.69 -11.05
N SER A 31 -11.29 -15.96 -12.17
CA SER A 31 -10.80 -15.64 -13.52
C SER A 31 -10.76 -14.15 -13.85
N GLU A 32 -11.40 -13.31 -13.04
CA GLU A 32 -11.54 -11.86 -13.27
C GLU A 32 -10.94 -11.03 -12.11
N ILE A 33 -10.09 -11.60 -11.24
CA ILE A 33 -9.52 -10.86 -10.11
C ILE A 33 -8.73 -9.65 -10.65
N PRO A 34 -9.11 -8.41 -10.30
CA PRO A 34 -8.44 -7.23 -10.81
C PRO A 34 -6.98 -7.16 -10.36
N THR A 35 -6.05 -7.13 -11.31
CA THR A 35 -4.61 -6.92 -11.05
C THR A 35 -4.23 -5.43 -10.98
N VAL A 36 -5.14 -4.52 -11.36
CA VAL A 36 -4.91 -3.06 -11.46
C VAL A 36 -5.96 -2.26 -10.67
N TYR A 37 -5.60 -1.07 -10.17
CA TYR A 37 -6.37 -0.26 -9.21
C TYR A 37 -7.68 0.29 -9.79
N GLY A 38 -8.79 0.17 -9.05
CA GLY A 38 -10.11 0.67 -9.45
C GLY A 38 -11.22 0.41 -8.42
N ARG A 39 -12.43 0.98 -8.65
CA ARG A 39 -13.64 0.79 -7.82
C ARG A 39 -13.98 -0.69 -7.58
N ASP A 40 -13.55 -1.56 -8.50
CA ASP A 40 -13.85 -2.98 -8.47
C ASP A 40 -13.24 -3.66 -7.23
N ARG A 41 -12.13 -3.19 -6.67
CA ARG A 41 -11.46 -3.86 -5.54
C ARG A 41 -12.23 -3.81 -4.22
N ILE A 42 -12.84 -2.67 -3.89
CA ILE A 42 -13.70 -2.55 -2.71
C ILE A 42 -14.93 -3.45 -2.86
N LEU A 43 -15.42 -3.62 -4.10
CA LEU A 43 -16.51 -4.54 -4.40
C LEU A 43 -16.09 -6.00 -4.20
N TYR A 44 -14.89 -6.41 -4.65
CA TYR A 44 -14.38 -7.76 -4.41
C TYR A 44 -14.09 -8.00 -2.92
N MET A 45 -13.56 -7.01 -2.22
CA MET A 45 -13.38 -7.04 -0.77
C MET A 45 -14.74 -7.25 -0.07
N LEU A 46 -15.76 -6.48 -0.45
CA LEU A 46 -17.12 -6.64 0.06
C LEU A 46 -17.69 -8.03 -0.23
N ILE A 47 -17.59 -8.51 -1.47
CA ILE A 47 -18.13 -9.81 -1.87
C ILE A 47 -17.44 -10.94 -1.10
N SER A 48 -16.11 -10.90 -1.02
CA SER A 48 -15.32 -11.86 -0.24
C SER A 48 -15.64 -11.81 1.24
N TRP A 49 -15.97 -10.63 1.77
CA TRP A 49 -16.47 -10.46 3.13
C TRP A 49 -17.82 -11.13 3.32
N VAL A 50 -18.83 -10.81 2.52
CA VAL A 50 -20.18 -11.39 2.66
C VAL A 50 -20.16 -12.92 2.53
N PHE A 51 -19.36 -13.46 1.61
CA PHE A 51 -19.29 -14.90 1.36
C PHE A 51 -18.13 -15.62 2.07
N THR A 52 -17.45 -14.96 3.02
CA THR A 52 -16.37 -15.53 3.84
C THR A 52 -15.27 -16.22 3.03
N LYS A 53 -14.78 -15.56 1.97
CA LYS A 53 -13.67 -16.06 1.12
C LYS A 53 -12.36 -15.40 1.51
N SER A 54 -11.62 -16.07 2.40
CA SER A 54 -10.47 -15.49 3.10
C SER A 54 -9.30 -15.14 2.18
N ASP A 55 -9.05 -15.97 1.18
CA ASP A 55 -8.01 -15.78 0.17
C ASP A 55 -8.24 -14.49 -0.63
N ILE A 56 -9.46 -14.30 -1.11
CA ILE A 56 -9.84 -13.11 -1.87
C ILE A 56 -9.83 -11.88 -0.96
N PHE A 57 -10.36 -12.00 0.27
CA PHE A 57 -10.39 -10.90 1.22
C PHE A 57 -8.98 -10.40 1.55
N GLN A 58 -8.07 -11.30 1.92
CA GLN A 58 -6.66 -10.98 2.20
C GLN A 58 -5.96 -10.34 1.00
N ALA A 59 -6.20 -10.86 -0.21
CA ALA A 59 -5.62 -10.29 -1.42
C ALA A 59 -6.13 -8.85 -1.66
N MET A 60 -7.44 -8.61 -1.49
CA MET A 60 -8.03 -7.30 -1.74
C MET A 60 -7.66 -6.27 -0.66
N THR A 61 -7.59 -6.66 0.61
CA THR A 61 -7.15 -5.77 1.70
C THR A 61 -5.69 -5.40 1.51
N ARG A 62 -4.81 -6.35 1.18
CA ARG A 62 -3.39 -6.08 0.87
C ARG A 62 -3.24 -5.13 -0.32
N LEU A 63 -3.94 -5.37 -1.42
CA LEU A 63 -3.93 -4.46 -2.57
C LEU A 63 -4.46 -3.07 -2.23
N THR A 64 -5.44 -2.99 -1.32
CA THR A 64 -6.01 -1.73 -0.86
C THR A 64 -5.01 -0.96 0.01
N LEU A 65 -4.37 -1.63 0.96
CA LEU A 65 -3.28 -1.09 1.78
C LEU A 65 -2.15 -0.51 0.90
N GLN A 66 -1.72 -1.27 -0.10
CA GLN A 66 -0.57 -0.89 -0.93
C GLN A 66 -0.86 0.29 -1.87
N GLN A 67 -2.10 0.42 -2.37
CA GLN A 67 -2.41 1.31 -3.50
C GLN A 67 -3.39 2.44 -3.18
N SER A 68 -4.06 2.40 -2.02
CA SER A 68 -4.87 3.53 -1.58
C SER A 68 -3.99 4.75 -1.32
N ARG A 69 -4.52 5.93 -1.68
CA ARG A 69 -3.85 7.23 -1.50
C ARG A 69 -4.53 8.09 -0.44
N GLU A 70 -5.71 7.66 0.00
CA GLU A 70 -6.58 8.36 0.94
C GLU A 70 -7.39 7.34 1.73
N TYR A 71 -7.94 7.80 2.85
CA TYR A 71 -8.89 7.03 3.66
C TYR A 71 -10.13 6.66 2.85
N ILE A 72 -10.48 5.37 2.88
CA ILE A 72 -11.66 4.86 2.18
C ILE A 72 -12.86 5.00 3.10
N LYS A 73 -13.81 5.86 2.73
CA LYS A 73 -15.07 6.00 3.47
C LYS A 73 -15.94 4.77 3.30
N SER A 74 -16.47 4.25 4.40
CA SER A 74 -17.35 3.08 4.44
C SER A 74 -18.79 3.37 3.97
N ASP A 75 -19.13 4.62 3.67
CA ASP A 75 -20.48 5.08 3.35
C ASP A 75 -21.14 4.23 2.25
N GLY A 76 -22.13 3.43 2.64
CA GLY A 76 -22.92 2.60 1.73
C GLY A 76 -22.39 1.19 1.46
N PHE A 77 -21.34 0.74 2.17
CA PHE A 77 -20.81 -0.62 2.05
C PHE A 77 -21.15 -1.48 3.29
N PRO A 78 -21.59 -2.75 3.13
CA PRO A 78 -21.70 -3.74 4.21
C PRO A 78 -20.33 -4.24 4.73
N LEU A 79 -19.36 -3.34 4.81
CA LEU A 79 -18.05 -3.58 5.40
C LEU A 79 -17.94 -2.76 6.69
N PRO A 80 -17.61 -3.39 7.82
CA PRO A 80 -17.37 -2.67 9.06
C PRO A 80 -16.33 -1.56 8.90
N THR A 81 -16.61 -0.38 9.47
CA THR A 81 -15.70 0.77 9.41
C THR A 81 -14.30 0.47 9.94
N HIS A 82 -14.19 -0.36 11.00
CA HIS A 82 -12.89 -0.73 11.59
C HIS A 82 -11.93 -1.37 10.58
N ILE A 83 -12.42 -2.09 9.57
CA ILE A 83 -11.55 -2.68 8.54
C ILE A 83 -10.84 -1.58 7.74
N PHE A 84 -11.55 -0.51 7.40
CA PHE A 84 -10.97 0.62 6.67
C PHE A 84 -10.06 1.47 7.55
N GLU A 85 -10.40 1.61 8.84
CA GLU A 85 -9.56 2.29 9.83
C GLU A 85 -8.23 1.54 10.01
N GLU A 86 -8.26 0.22 10.21
CA GLU A 86 -7.04 -0.60 10.34
C GLU A 86 -6.18 -0.57 9.07
N ILE A 87 -6.80 -0.62 7.87
CA ILE A 87 -6.07 -0.52 6.61
C ILE A 87 -5.41 0.86 6.47
N ASP A 88 -6.11 1.95 6.83
CA ASP A 88 -5.52 3.28 6.72
C ASP A 88 -4.44 3.52 7.78
N GLU A 89 -4.61 3.02 9.01
CA GLU A 89 -3.59 3.10 10.05
C GLU A 89 -2.29 2.40 9.61
N GLU A 90 -2.39 1.17 9.14
CA GLU A 90 -1.26 0.41 8.61
C GLU A 90 -0.61 1.10 7.39
N ARG A 91 -1.43 1.74 6.53
CA ARG A 91 -0.93 2.53 5.40
C ARG A 91 -0.12 3.72 5.89
N GLN A 92 -0.62 4.44 6.89
CA GLN A 92 0.04 5.61 7.44
C GLN A 92 1.35 5.21 8.12
N ASP A 93 1.37 4.11 8.88
CA ASP A 93 2.56 3.53 9.51
C ASP A 93 3.61 3.15 8.47
N SER A 94 3.21 2.44 7.43
CA SER A 94 4.11 2.05 6.34
C SER A 94 4.71 3.26 5.61
N LEU A 95 3.91 4.30 5.36
CA LEU A 95 4.39 5.51 4.71
C LEU A 95 5.32 6.31 5.63
N ASP A 96 5.02 6.36 6.92
CA ASP A 96 5.87 7.00 7.94
C ASP A 96 7.26 6.37 7.95
N ASP A 97 7.34 5.03 7.97
CA ASP A 97 8.59 4.27 7.88
C ASP A 97 9.36 4.59 6.59
N ILE A 98 8.67 4.66 5.44
CA ILE A 98 9.28 5.00 4.14
C ILE A 98 9.86 6.42 4.15
N PHE A 99 9.07 7.41 4.55
CA PHE A 99 9.49 8.81 4.49
C PHE A 99 10.53 9.13 5.56
N THR A 100 10.44 8.52 6.74
CA THR A 100 11.49 8.58 7.76
C THR A 100 12.81 8.07 7.20
N ALA A 101 12.83 6.91 6.54
CA ALA A 101 14.06 6.39 5.93
C ALA A 101 14.65 7.31 4.85
N ILE A 102 13.80 7.97 4.05
CA ILE A 102 14.23 8.97 3.06
C ILE A 102 14.88 10.18 3.75
N TYR A 103 14.23 10.70 4.80
CA TYR A 103 14.70 11.89 5.50
C TYR A 103 15.94 11.62 6.36
N ASP A 104 16.02 10.47 7.01
CA ASP A 104 17.22 10.02 7.72
C ASP A 104 18.40 9.84 6.77
N LEU A 105 18.16 9.36 5.55
CA LEU A 105 19.21 9.32 4.53
C LEU A 105 19.64 10.73 4.11
N LEU A 106 18.69 11.65 3.92
CA LEU A 106 19.01 13.04 3.61
C LEU A 106 19.90 13.68 4.69
N ASP A 107 19.55 13.48 5.95
CA ASP A 107 20.23 14.08 7.10
C ASP A 107 21.63 13.48 7.28
N ARG A 108 21.75 12.15 7.19
CA ARG A 108 23.07 11.49 7.22
C ARG A 108 23.98 11.91 6.07
N LEU A 109 23.44 12.10 4.87
CA LEU A 109 24.24 12.59 3.73
C LEU A 109 24.72 14.05 3.90
N GLN A 110 24.09 14.84 4.78
CA GLN A 110 24.52 16.21 5.10
C GLN A 110 25.63 16.24 6.16
N GLU A 111 25.55 15.36 7.14
CA GLU A 111 26.40 15.40 8.34
C GLU A 111 27.54 14.39 8.31
N GLU A 112 27.30 13.21 7.71
CA GLU A 112 28.18 12.06 7.76
C GLU A 112 28.84 11.79 6.39
N MET A 113 30.02 11.17 6.43
CA MET A 113 30.68 10.66 5.23
C MET A 113 30.30 9.18 5.04
N GLU A 114 29.38 8.91 4.11
CA GLU A 114 29.06 7.54 3.69
C GLU A 114 29.80 7.18 2.39
N CYS A 115 30.59 6.10 2.44
CA CYS A 115 31.43 5.61 1.35
C CYS A 115 32.59 6.55 0.97
N SER A 116 32.32 7.78 0.52
CA SER A 116 33.31 8.85 0.29
C SER A 116 32.64 10.23 0.34
N TYR A 117 33.44 11.29 0.42
CA TYR A 117 32.94 12.66 0.38
C TYR A 117 32.20 12.97 -0.93
N GLU A 118 32.78 12.54 -2.07
CA GLU A 118 32.19 12.72 -3.39
C GLU A 118 30.89 11.93 -3.52
N CYS A 119 30.88 10.65 -3.09
CA CYS A 119 29.69 9.80 -3.06
C CYS A 119 28.56 10.45 -2.27
N SER A 120 28.87 10.94 -1.07
CA SER A 120 27.90 11.58 -0.18
C SER A 120 27.37 12.88 -0.80
N SER A 121 28.26 13.75 -1.28
CA SER A 121 27.91 15.04 -1.90
C SER A 121 27.04 14.87 -3.15
N MET A 122 27.38 13.91 -4.01
CA MET A 122 26.62 13.64 -5.22
C MET A 122 25.25 13.03 -4.90
N SER A 123 25.20 12.06 -3.98
CA SER A 123 23.95 11.45 -3.53
C SER A 123 23.03 12.46 -2.86
N LEU A 124 23.59 13.34 -2.02
CA LEU A 124 22.88 14.45 -1.40
C LEU A 124 22.27 15.36 -2.48
N GLY A 125 23.08 15.83 -3.42
CA GLY A 125 22.61 16.71 -4.49
C GLY A 125 21.51 16.09 -5.36
N VAL A 126 21.59 14.78 -5.63
CA VAL A 126 20.55 14.04 -6.35
C VAL A 126 19.28 13.94 -5.49
N LEU A 127 19.41 13.49 -4.23
CA LEU A 127 18.27 13.29 -3.34
C LEU A 127 17.54 14.62 -3.09
N THR A 128 18.25 15.70 -2.75
CA THR A 128 17.67 17.03 -2.58
C THR A 128 16.90 17.49 -3.81
N LYS A 129 17.44 17.29 -5.02
CA LYS A 129 16.76 17.68 -6.27
C LYS A 129 15.52 16.85 -6.54
N GLU A 130 15.55 15.54 -6.33
CA GLU A 130 14.38 14.70 -6.53
C GLU A 130 13.30 14.97 -5.48
N LEU A 131 13.66 15.12 -4.19
CA LEU A 131 12.70 15.50 -3.14
C LEU A 131 12.07 16.87 -3.41
N SER A 132 12.84 17.84 -3.93
CA SER A 132 12.31 19.14 -4.32
C SER A 132 11.37 19.02 -5.52
N LYS A 133 11.67 18.16 -6.50
CA LYS A 133 10.82 17.92 -7.68
C LYS A 133 9.49 17.25 -7.34
N HIS A 134 9.47 16.48 -6.25
CA HIS A 134 8.26 15.84 -5.72
C HIS A 134 7.53 16.69 -4.66
N ASP A 135 7.99 17.92 -4.39
CA ASP A 135 7.42 18.83 -3.39
C ASP A 135 7.40 18.26 -1.96
N ILE A 136 8.41 17.44 -1.60
CA ILE A 136 8.52 16.78 -0.28
C ILE A 136 9.80 17.13 0.49
N LEU A 137 10.61 18.05 -0.03
CA LEU A 137 11.84 18.51 0.63
C LEU A 137 11.56 19.51 1.76
N SER A 138 10.70 20.49 1.51
CA SER A 138 10.35 21.54 2.46
C SER A 138 8.96 22.11 2.16
N PRO A 139 7.97 21.90 3.05
CA PRO A 139 8.05 21.12 4.28
C PRO A 139 8.24 19.61 4.00
N ARG A 140 8.85 18.90 4.95
CA ARG A 140 8.79 17.43 4.98
C ARG A 140 7.34 17.01 5.14
N ILE A 141 6.88 16.03 4.38
CA ILE A 141 5.52 15.51 4.54
C ILE A 141 5.42 14.70 5.82
N ALA A 142 4.25 14.72 6.42
CA ALA A 142 3.94 14.01 7.66
C ALA A 142 2.49 13.51 7.60
N ARG A 143 2.08 12.75 8.61
CA ARG A 143 0.70 12.28 8.73
C ARG A 143 -0.29 13.47 8.74
N PRO A 144 -1.46 13.33 8.09
CA PRO A 144 -1.84 12.21 7.22
C PRO A 144 -1.15 12.30 5.85
N PHE A 145 -0.59 11.18 5.37
CA PHE A 145 0.06 11.07 4.06
C PHE A 145 -0.97 11.01 2.91
N CYS A 146 -1.75 12.08 2.75
CA CYS A 146 -2.77 12.20 1.69
C CYS A 146 -2.10 12.27 0.31
N GLY A 147 -2.68 11.58 -0.67
CA GLY A 147 -2.15 11.51 -2.04
C GLY A 147 -1.03 10.48 -2.22
N TRP A 148 -0.53 9.88 -1.15
CA TRP A 148 0.55 8.90 -1.16
C TRP A 148 0.05 7.48 -0.90
N SER A 149 0.56 6.55 -1.70
CA SER A 149 0.35 5.10 -1.58
C SER A 149 1.71 4.42 -1.43
N ILE A 150 1.77 3.27 -0.75
CA ILE A 150 3.02 2.51 -0.57
C ILE A 150 3.67 2.19 -1.92
N ASP A 151 2.88 1.69 -2.88
CA ASP A 151 3.36 1.38 -4.23
C ASP A 151 3.85 2.64 -4.96
N GLY A 152 3.10 3.74 -4.85
CA GLY A 152 3.49 5.04 -5.41
C GLY A 152 4.82 5.57 -4.86
N SER A 153 5.05 5.44 -3.55
CA SER A 153 6.32 5.82 -2.91
C SER A 153 7.47 4.91 -3.34
N ARG A 154 7.22 3.59 -3.47
CA ARG A 154 8.18 2.63 -3.99
C ARG A 154 8.57 2.93 -5.44
N ASP A 155 7.60 3.24 -6.29
CA ASP A 155 7.82 3.57 -7.69
C ASP A 155 8.56 4.91 -7.83
N MET A 156 8.24 5.89 -6.98
CA MET A 156 9.02 7.12 -6.87
C MET A 156 10.49 6.82 -6.54
N ILE A 157 10.76 6.01 -5.51
CA ILE A 157 12.12 5.63 -5.10
C ILE A 157 12.87 4.93 -6.23
N LYS A 158 12.23 3.95 -6.89
CA LYS A 158 12.83 3.26 -8.05
C LYS A 158 13.16 4.22 -9.18
N GLY A 159 12.29 5.21 -9.43
CA GLY A 159 12.43 6.23 -10.46
C GLY A 159 13.38 7.37 -10.12
N LEU A 160 13.97 7.43 -8.92
CA LEU A 160 14.95 8.46 -8.56
C LEU A 160 16.13 8.41 -9.51
N ARG A 161 16.59 9.60 -9.94
CA ARG A 161 17.74 9.71 -10.80
C ARG A 161 18.97 9.07 -10.15
N GLN A 162 19.77 8.37 -10.95
CA GLN A 162 21.05 7.82 -10.49
C GLN A 162 22.18 8.77 -10.85
N ALA A 163 23.16 8.90 -9.95
CA ALA A 163 24.40 9.61 -10.25
C ALA A 163 25.24 8.76 -11.23
N HIS A 164 25.78 9.41 -12.26
CA HIS A 164 26.72 8.77 -13.16
C HIS A 164 28.15 9.04 -12.69
N TRP A 165 28.89 7.98 -12.41
CA TRP A 165 30.28 8.01 -11.98
C TRP A 165 31.19 7.73 -13.17
N TYR A 166 32.33 8.44 -13.26
CA TYR A 166 33.34 8.16 -14.28
C TYR A 166 34.15 6.89 -13.96
N ASP A 167 34.25 6.53 -12.68
CA ASP A 167 34.93 5.33 -12.19
C ASP A 167 33.95 4.16 -11.96
N ARG A 168 34.45 3.00 -11.53
CA ARG A 168 33.66 1.80 -11.17
C ARG A 168 32.89 1.94 -9.84
N HIS A 169 32.32 3.10 -9.56
CA HIS A 169 31.52 3.34 -8.37
C HIS A 169 30.02 3.17 -8.69
N SER A 170 29.29 2.43 -7.86
CA SER A 170 27.92 2.00 -8.16
C SER A 170 26.92 2.27 -7.03
N CYS A 171 27.25 3.10 -6.03
CA CYS A 171 26.29 3.43 -4.99
C CYS A 171 25.12 4.23 -5.55
N THR A 172 23.92 3.84 -5.14
CA THR A 172 22.67 4.50 -5.52
C THR A 172 21.82 4.79 -4.29
N ILE A 173 20.96 5.80 -4.37
CA ILE A 173 19.99 6.10 -3.31
C ILE A 173 19.05 4.90 -3.10
N GLN A 174 18.68 4.20 -4.19
CA GLN A 174 17.84 3.01 -4.15
C GLN A 174 18.46 1.90 -3.31
N GLN A 175 19.77 1.63 -3.46
CA GLN A 175 20.47 0.64 -2.62
C GLN A 175 20.47 1.05 -1.15
N LYS A 176 20.66 2.34 -0.85
CA LYS A 176 20.66 2.86 0.53
C LYS A 176 19.28 2.77 1.19
N LEU A 177 18.20 2.93 0.41
CA LEU A 177 16.81 2.83 0.89
C LEU A 177 16.25 1.40 0.86
N SER A 178 16.88 0.47 0.13
CA SER A 178 16.41 -0.90 -0.03
C SER A 178 16.12 -1.64 1.29
N PRO A 179 16.94 -1.53 2.35
CA PRO A 179 16.65 -2.21 3.61
C PRO A 179 15.34 -1.74 4.26
N ALA A 180 15.07 -0.44 4.22
CA ALA A 180 13.81 0.12 4.73
C ALA A 180 12.62 -0.35 3.88
N MET A 181 12.77 -0.40 2.56
CA MET A 181 11.70 -0.88 1.67
C MET A 181 11.38 -2.36 1.88
N MET A 182 12.40 -3.19 2.11
CA MET A 182 12.22 -4.61 2.44
C MET A 182 11.54 -4.77 3.80
N LYS A 183 11.97 -4.02 4.82
CA LYS A 183 11.34 -4.04 6.14
C LYS A 183 9.85 -3.72 6.06
N VAL A 184 9.47 -2.69 5.30
CA VAL A 184 8.06 -2.33 5.10
C VAL A 184 7.32 -3.44 4.37
N GLU A 185 7.90 -4.02 3.30
CA GLU A 185 7.25 -5.09 2.54
C GLU A 185 7.02 -6.38 3.34
N ASP A 186 8.02 -6.78 4.14
CA ASP A 186 7.96 -7.95 5.01
C ASP A 186 7.06 -7.71 6.23
N GLY A 187 6.89 -6.45 6.63
CA GLY A 187 6.08 -6.02 7.76
C GLY A 187 4.60 -5.80 7.45
N LEU A 188 4.20 -5.75 6.18
CA LEU A 188 2.80 -5.47 5.81
C LEU A 188 1.84 -6.46 6.45
N HIS A 189 0.89 -5.93 7.23
CA HIS A 189 -0.13 -6.73 7.88
C HIS A 189 -1.00 -7.53 6.89
N VAL A 190 -1.30 -8.79 7.24
CA VAL A 190 -2.22 -9.66 6.51
C VAL A 190 -3.58 -9.64 7.20
N PHE A 191 -4.55 -8.93 6.60
CA PHE A 191 -5.89 -8.80 7.18
C PHE A 191 -6.72 -10.08 7.01
N GLY A 192 -7.00 -10.78 8.10
CA GLY A 192 -7.91 -11.92 8.14
C GLY A 192 -9.35 -11.53 8.50
N PHE A 193 -10.25 -12.52 8.49
CA PHE A 193 -11.58 -12.33 9.08
C PHE A 193 -11.49 -12.27 10.60
N PRO A 194 -12.29 -11.43 11.27
CA PRO A 194 -12.44 -11.47 12.71
C PRO A 194 -12.94 -12.85 13.19
N LEU A 195 -12.55 -13.25 14.39
CA LEU A 195 -12.89 -14.56 14.98
C LEU A 195 -14.40 -14.86 14.98
N TRP A 196 -15.23 -13.83 15.22
CA TRP A 196 -16.69 -13.98 15.24
C TRP A 196 -17.31 -14.27 13.86
N LYS A 197 -16.57 -14.08 12.77
CA LYS A 197 -17.01 -14.36 11.40
C LYS A 197 -16.56 -15.73 10.88
N GLN A 198 -15.72 -16.43 11.66
CA GLN A 198 -15.19 -17.77 11.35
C GLN A 198 -15.99 -18.90 12.02
N LEU A 199 -17.02 -18.56 12.81
CA LEU A 199 -17.91 -19.47 13.55
C LEU A 199 -19.29 -19.53 12.90
#